data_AF-A0A820R7R4-F1
#
_entry.id   AF-A0A820R7R4-F1
#
_cell.length_a   1.000
_cell.length_b   1.000
_cell.length_c   1.000
_cell.angle_alpha   90.00
_cell.angle_beta   90.00
_cell.angle_gamma   90.00
#
_symmetry.space_group_name_H-M   'P 1'
#
loop_
_entity.id
_entity.type
_entity.pdbx_description
1 polymer ?
#
loop_
_entity_poly.entity_id
_entity_poly.type
_entity_poly.pdbx_seq_one_letter_code
_entity_poly.pdbx_strand_id
1 'polypeptide(L)'
;VVGQPSVSSLRESPWNEAPILAYRNEVRTQVNNKAAVHNAAQLSFQPMVCVAQDSCQGKPIEDPILVKKLLELSNSKTEHLPGLLPFVPGMPVILTQNLAVELGLINGINEIFRQLVYEADSVSTDALSNTFPNNTQ
;
A
#
# COMPACT_ATOMS: atom_id res chain seq x y z
N VAL A 1 -34.85 -18.12 15.11
CA VAL A 1 -33.41 -17.86 15.28
C VAL A 1 -32.68 -18.85 14.40
N VAL A 2 -32.28 -18.44 13.20
CA VAL A 2 -31.52 -19.30 12.28
C VAL A 2 -30.13 -19.47 12.88
N GLY A 3 -29.70 -20.73 13.06
CA GLY A 3 -28.45 -21.07 13.74
C GLY A 3 -27.26 -20.39 13.09
N GLN A 4 -26.42 -19.75 13.90
CA GLN A 4 -25.13 -19.27 13.42
C GLN A 4 -24.32 -20.48 12.92
N PRO A 5 -23.78 -20.46 11.70
CA PRO A 5 -22.85 -21.49 11.27
C PRO A 5 -21.63 -21.42 12.20
N SER A 6 -21.37 -22.52 12.91
CA SER A 6 -20.13 -22.68 13.67
C SER A 6 -19.00 -22.86 12.67
N VAL A 7 -18.36 -21.77 12.26
CA VAL A 7 -17.17 -21.85 11.42
C VAL A 7 -16.03 -22.31 12.32
N SER A 8 -15.46 -23.48 12.03
CA SER A 8 -14.42 -24.12 12.84
C SER A 8 -13.02 -23.55 12.60
N SER A 9 -12.88 -22.68 11.59
CA SER A 9 -11.60 -22.17 11.10
C SER A 9 -11.70 -20.71 10.65
N LEU A 10 -10.66 -19.93 10.97
CA LEU A 10 -10.50 -18.56 10.47
C LEU A 10 -10.15 -18.51 8.97
N ARG A 11 -9.85 -19.66 8.35
CA ARG A 11 -9.53 -19.76 6.92
C ARG A 11 -10.76 -19.94 6.03
N GLU A 12 -11.94 -20.06 6.63
CA GLU A 12 -13.20 -20.25 5.93
C GLU A 12 -14.03 -18.97 5.94
N SER A 13 -14.91 -18.83 4.95
CA SER A 13 -15.84 -17.70 4.87
C SER A 13 -16.75 -17.65 6.12
N PRO A 14 -17.02 -16.45 6.67
CA PRO A 14 -16.62 -15.12 6.18
C PRO A 14 -15.27 -14.61 6.73
N TRP A 15 -14.58 -15.38 7.56
CA TRP A 15 -13.38 -14.94 8.28
C TRP A 15 -12.16 -14.75 7.38
N ASN A 16 -12.08 -15.50 6.27
CA ASN A 16 -11.01 -15.38 5.27
C ASN A 16 -11.03 -14.06 4.49
N GLU A 17 -12.16 -13.33 4.50
CA GLU A 17 -12.35 -12.05 3.82
C GLU A 17 -12.47 -10.89 4.82
N ALA A 18 -12.38 -11.17 6.12
CA ALA A 18 -12.53 -10.16 7.15
C ALA A 18 -11.36 -9.16 7.14
N PRO A 19 -11.62 -7.84 7.25
CA PRO A 19 -10.56 -6.85 7.33
C PRO A 19 -9.77 -6.98 8.63
N ILE A 20 -8.46 -6.76 8.55
CA ILE A 20 -7.58 -6.74 9.73
C ILE A 20 -7.61 -5.35 10.34
N LEU A 21 -8.05 -5.27 11.61
CA LEU A 21 -7.99 -4.05 12.41
C LEU A 21 -6.65 -3.99 13.15
N ALA A 22 -5.94 -2.88 12.99
CA ALA A 22 -4.69 -2.61 13.69
C ALA A 22 -4.80 -1.34 14.52
N TYR A 23 -4.27 -1.37 15.76
CA TYR A 23 -4.27 -0.23 16.66
C TYR A 23 -3.35 0.91 16.17
N ARG A 24 -2.24 0.57 15.51
CA ARG A 24 -1.25 1.52 15.01
C ARG A 24 -1.23 1.53 13.48
N ASN A 25 -1.08 2.72 12.90
CA ASN A 25 -0.96 2.91 11.46
C ASN A 25 0.28 2.21 10.89
N GLU A 26 1.37 2.19 11.66
CA GLU A 26 2.62 1.52 11.30
C GLU A 26 2.39 0.01 11.16
N VAL A 27 1.65 -0.60 12.09
CA VAL A 27 1.33 -2.04 12.04
C VAL A 27 0.43 -2.34 10.84
N ARG A 28 -0.60 -1.53 10.58
CA ARG A 28 -1.44 -1.67 9.37
C ARG A 28 -0.59 -1.66 8.11
N THR A 29 0.34 -0.73 8.02
CA THR A 29 1.22 -0.55 6.84
C THR A 29 2.15 -1.76 6.67
N GLN A 30 2.76 -2.24 7.75
CA GLN A 30 3.61 -3.44 7.70
C GLN A 30 2.83 -4.69 7.26
N VAL A 31 1.61 -4.88 7.78
CA VAL A 31 0.75 -6.01 7.39
C VAL A 31 0.40 -5.92 5.92
N ASN A 32 -0.04 -4.75 5.45
CA ASN A 32 -0.40 -4.53 4.04
C ASN A 32 0.80 -4.74 3.11
N ASN A 33 1.98 -4.21 3.45
CA ASN A 33 3.19 -4.36 2.66
C ASN A 33 3.62 -5.84 2.57
N LYS A 34 3.61 -6.56 3.70
CA LYS A 34 3.92 -8.00 3.71
C LYS A 34 2.92 -8.80 2.89
N ALA A 35 1.63 -8.49 2.99
CA ALA A 35 0.59 -9.15 2.21
C ALA A 35 0.78 -8.91 0.71
N ALA A 36 1.08 -7.68 0.29
CA ALA A 36 1.36 -7.34 -1.11
C ALA A 36 2.58 -8.11 -1.64
N VAL A 37 3.71 -8.06 -0.93
CA VAL A 37 4.94 -8.75 -1.34
C VAL A 37 4.75 -10.26 -1.40
N HIS A 38 4.08 -10.85 -0.41
CA HIS A 38 3.78 -12.26 -0.39
C HIS A 38 2.87 -12.67 -1.57
N ASN A 39 1.82 -11.89 -1.85
CA ASN A 39 0.92 -12.16 -2.96
C ASN A 39 1.64 -12.03 -4.31
N ALA A 40 2.51 -11.03 -4.48
CA ALA A 40 3.36 -10.89 -5.66
C ALA A 40 4.21 -12.15 -5.89
N ALA A 41 4.88 -12.65 -4.83
CA ALA A 41 5.70 -13.85 -4.89
C ALA A 41 4.87 -15.11 -5.25
N GLN A 42 3.67 -15.26 -4.67
CA GLN A 42 2.78 -16.38 -4.98
C GLN A 42 2.29 -16.37 -6.43
N LEU A 43 1.98 -15.18 -6.97
CA LEU A 43 1.51 -15.01 -8.34
C LEU A 43 2.66 -14.92 -9.36
N SER A 44 3.91 -15.04 -8.93
CA SER A 44 5.10 -14.82 -9.77
C SER A 44 5.12 -13.47 -10.48
N PHE A 45 4.51 -12.45 -9.86
CA PHE A 45 4.57 -11.07 -10.31
C PHE A 45 5.73 -10.33 -9.63
N GLN A 46 6.37 -9.42 -10.38
CA GLN A 46 7.21 -8.40 -9.75
C GLN A 46 6.29 -7.30 -9.21
N PRO A 47 6.34 -6.98 -7.90
CA PRO A 47 5.54 -5.90 -7.36
C PRO A 47 6.01 -4.56 -7.95
N MET A 48 5.05 -3.75 -8.43
CA MET A 48 5.33 -2.37 -8.80
C MET A 48 5.44 -1.55 -7.51
N VAL A 49 6.38 -0.61 -7.44
CA VAL A 49 6.52 0.24 -6.26
C VAL A 49 6.38 1.68 -6.67
N CYS A 50 5.37 2.36 -6.13
CA CYS A 50 5.27 3.81 -6.21
C CYS A 50 6.13 4.42 -5.11
N VAL A 51 7.07 5.27 -5.53
CA VAL A 51 8.01 5.97 -4.64
C VAL A 51 7.49 7.39 -4.43
N ALA A 52 7.46 7.85 -3.18
CA ALA A 52 7.07 9.21 -2.86
C ALA A 52 8.06 10.22 -3.48
N GLN A 53 7.53 11.33 -3.97
CA GLN A 53 8.29 12.46 -4.47
C GLN A 53 8.14 13.63 -3.51
N ASP A 54 9.15 13.83 -2.67
CA ASP A 54 9.15 14.88 -1.66
C ASP A 54 9.74 16.19 -2.20
N SER A 55 9.14 17.31 -1.78
CA SER A 55 9.64 18.65 -2.10
C SER A 55 9.59 19.55 -0.87
N CYS A 56 10.51 20.51 -0.81
CA CYS A 56 10.51 21.59 0.19
C CYS A 56 10.30 22.91 -0.54
N GLN A 57 9.21 23.62 -0.20
CA GLN A 57 8.84 24.88 -0.88
C GLN A 57 8.76 24.74 -2.41
N GLY A 58 8.27 23.60 -2.89
CA GLY A 58 8.15 23.30 -4.32
C GLY A 58 9.45 22.91 -5.03
N LYS A 59 10.58 22.83 -4.32
CA LYS A 59 11.84 22.32 -4.87
C LYS A 59 12.02 20.86 -4.51
N PRO A 60 12.32 19.98 -5.48
CA PRO A 60 12.57 18.57 -5.19
C PRO A 60 13.77 18.42 -4.26
N ILE A 61 13.72 17.42 -3.40
CA ILE A 61 14.82 17.13 -2.48
C ILE A 61 15.82 16.22 -3.21
N GLU A 62 17.04 16.71 -3.41
CA GLU A 62 18.08 16.00 -4.18
C GLU A 62 19.10 15.25 -3.31
N ASP A 63 19.24 15.62 -2.03
CA ASP A 63 20.18 14.97 -1.11
C ASP A 63 19.78 13.49 -0.88
N PRO A 64 20.58 12.51 -1.34
CA PRO A 64 20.25 11.10 -1.24
C PRO A 64 20.06 10.61 0.20
N ILE A 65 20.79 11.20 1.16
CA ILE A 65 20.69 10.84 2.58
C ILE A 65 19.34 11.31 3.13
N LEU A 66 18.92 12.52 2.75
CA LEU A 66 17.65 13.07 3.18
C LEU A 66 16.48 12.33 2.50
N VAL A 67 16.54 12.10 1.20
CA VAL A 67 15.54 11.31 0.46
C VAL A 67 15.34 9.95 1.11
N LYS A 68 16.42 9.22 1.38
CA LYS A 68 16.32 7.92 2.06
C LYS A 68 15.64 8.03 3.42
N LYS A 69 16.00 9.04 4.23
CA LYS A 69 15.38 9.26 5.55
C LYS A 69 13.89 9.57 5.43
N LEU A 70 13.48 10.34 4.43
CA LEU A 70 12.08 10.70 4.20
C LEU A 70 11.26 9.48 3.77
N LEU A 71 11.80 8.64 2.87
CA LEU A 71 11.17 7.39 2.46
C LEU A 71 10.98 6.41 3.64
N GLU A 72 11.86 6.46 4.63
CA GLU A 72 11.84 5.64 5.83
C GLU A 72 11.02 6.25 6.99
N LEU A 73 10.45 7.45 6.82
CA LEU A 73 9.61 8.06 7.86
C LEU A 73 8.34 7.25 8.10
N SER A 74 7.91 7.24 9.37
CA SER A 74 6.65 6.60 9.74
C SER A 74 5.46 7.38 9.17
N ASN A 75 4.43 6.65 8.74
CA ASN A 75 3.19 7.22 8.19
C ASN A 75 2.51 8.22 9.14
N SER A 76 2.76 8.13 10.45
CA SER A 76 2.29 9.09 11.45
C SER A 76 2.85 10.51 11.26
N LYS A 77 3.97 10.66 10.55
CA LYS A 77 4.64 11.95 10.30
C LYS A 77 4.44 12.48 8.87
N THR A 78 3.79 11.71 8.01
CA THR A 78 3.67 11.96 6.56
C THR A 78 2.20 11.95 6.11
N GLU A 79 1.30 12.47 6.96
CA GLU A 79 -0.15 12.54 6.66
C GLU A 79 -0.78 11.17 6.31
N HIS A 80 -0.23 10.10 6.88
CA HIS A 80 -0.65 8.71 6.64
C HIS A 80 -0.25 8.12 5.27
N LEU A 81 0.59 8.81 4.50
CA LEU A 81 1.10 8.32 3.22
C LEU A 81 2.47 7.66 3.39
N PRO A 82 2.68 6.45 2.85
CA PRO A 82 3.98 5.79 2.93
C PRO A 82 4.97 6.37 1.91
N GLY A 83 6.26 6.33 2.24
CA GLY A 83 7.33 6.66 1.27
C GLY A 83 7.43 5.67 0.11
N LEU A 84 7.06 4.41 0.35
CA LEU A 84 7.02 3.34 -0.65
C LEU A 84 5.67 2.63 -0.58
N LEU A 85 4.97 2.57 -1.70
CA LEU A 85 3.68 1.89 -1.82
C LEU A 85 3.76 0.74 -2.84
N PRO A 86 3.76 -0.53 -2.40
CA PRO A 86 3.72 -1.66 -3.32
C PRO A 86 2.34 -1.84 -3.95
N PHE A 87 2.33 -2.18 -5.24
CA PHE A 87 1.17 -2.48 -6.06
C PHE A 87 1.31 -3.84 -6.72
N VAL A 88 0.26 -4.64 -6.61
CA VAL A 88 0.15 -5.97 -7.23
C VAL A 88 -1.24 -6.09 -7.86
N PRO A 89 -1.35 -6.41 -9.16
CA PRO A 89 -2.65 -6.63 -9.80
C PRO A 89 -3.53 -7.59 -9.00
N GLY A 90 -4.78 -7.20 -8.76
CA GLY A 90 -5.74 -7.94 -7.96
C GLY A 90 -5.73 -7.60 -6.46
N MET A 91 -4.86 -6.72 -5.98
CA MET A 91 -4.87 -6.34 -4.56
C MET A 91 -6.06 -5.42 -4.23
N PRO A 92 -6.71 -5.60 -3.06
CA PRO A 92 -7.70 -4.65 -2.57
C PRO A 92 -7.02 -3.33 -2.20
N VAL A 93 -7.63 -2.22 -2.60
CA VAL A 93 -7.16 -0.86 -2.32
C VAL A 93 -8.31 -0.01 -1.79
N ILE A 94 -7.96 0.99 -0.99
CA ILE A 94 -8.91 1.96 -0.45
C ILE A 94 -8.50 3.33 -0.95
N LEU A 95 -9.47 4.06 -1.52
CA LEU A 95 -9.23 5.45 -1.90
C LEU A 95 -9.17 6.31 -0.64
N THR A 96 -8.14 7.14 -0.50
CA THR A 96 -7.93 7.97 0.70
C THR A 96 -8.37 9.42 0.53
N GLN A 97 -8.74 9.83 -0.69
CA GLN A 97 -9.09 11.19 -1.05
C GLN A 97 -10.33 11.20 -1.96
N ASN A 98 -11.05 12.31 -1.97
CA ASN A 98 -12.16 12.51 -2.90
C ASN A 98 -11.60 12.97 -4.24
N LEU A 99 -11.80 12.19 -5.30
CA LEU A 99 -11.32 12.51 -6.64
C LEU A 99 -12.44 12.99 -7.55
N ALA A 100 -13.55 12.24 -7.59
CA ALA A 100 -14.72 12.53 -8.42
C ALA A 100 -15.97 12.06 -7.69
N VAL A 101 -16.48 12.90 -6.79
CA VAL A 101 -17.60 12.58 -5.89
C VAL A 101 -18.86 12.23 -6.68
N GLU A 102 -19.07 12.92 -7.81
CA GLU A 102 -20.14 12.70 -8.76
C GLU A 102 -20.08 11.33 -9.45
N LEU A 103 -18.89 10.72 -9.51
CA LEU A 103 -18.68 9.36 -10.03
C LEU A 103 -18.59 8.31 -8.91
N GLY A 104 -18.74 8.71 -7.66
CA GLY A 104 -18.60 7.82 -6.49
C GLY A 104 -17.14 7.54 -6.09
N LEU A 105 -16.16 8.22 -6.67
CA LEU A 105 -14.74 8.10 -6.29
C LEU A 105 -14.46 8.97 -5.06
N ILE A 106 -14.86 8.43 -3.91
CA ILE A 106 -14.79 9.07 -2.60
C ILE A 106 -13.87 8.34 -1.64
N ASN A 107 -13.36 9.06 -0.65
CA ASN A 107 -12.55 8.47 0.42
C ASN A 107 -13.32 7.32 1.12
N GLY A 108 -12.67 6.17 1.25
CA GLY A 108 -13.19 4.98 1.90
C GLY A 108 -13.80 3.94 0.96
N ILE A 109 -13.89 4.21 -0.35
CA ILE A 109 -14.35 3.18 -1.30
C ILE A 109 -13.30 2.06 -1.41
N ASN A 110 -13.77 0.81 -1.35
CA ASN A 110 -12.95 -0.38 -1.55
C ASN A 110 -12.99 -0.77 -3.02
N GLU A 111 -11.83 -0.87 -3.63
CA GLU A 111 -11.67 -1.23 -5.04
C GLU A 111 -10.56 -2.26 -5.23
N ILE A 112 -10.40 -2.76 -6.45
CA ILE A 112 -9.33 -3.69 -6.81
C ILE A 112 -8.36 -3.00 -7.75
N PHE A 113 -7.09 -2.96 -7.38
CA PHE A 113 -6.04 -2.46 -8.26
C PHE A 113 -5.86 -3.41 -9.46
N ARG A 114 -6.02 -2.89 -10.68
CA ARG A 114 -5.88 -3.69 -11.91
C ARG A 114 -4.51 -3.54 -12.55
N GLN A 115 -4.09 -2.32 -12.83
CA GLN A 115 -2.87 -2.01 -13.57
C GLN A 115 -2.43 -0.58 -13.29
N LEU A 116 -1.13 -0.32 -13.45
CA LEU A 116 -0.54 1.01 -13.46
C LEU A 116 -0.15 1.35 -14.90
N VAL A 117 -0.60 2.50 -15.38
CA VAL A 117 -0.31 2.99 -16.74
C VAL A 117 0.56 4.22 -16.61
N TYR A 118 1.74 4.16 -17.21
CA TYR A 118 2.70 5.25 -17.21
C TYR A 118 2.60 6.05 -18.50
N GLU A 119 2.86 7.35 -18.42
CA GLU A 119 3.29 8.11 -19.58
C GLU A 119 4.72 7.70 -19.93
N ALA A 120 5.04 7.62 -21.22
CA ALA A 120 6.24 6.95 -21.77
C ALA A 120 7.57 7.37 -21.11
N ASP A 121 7.63 8.55 -20.50
CA ASP A 121 8.86 9.16 -19.95
C ASP A 121 8.96 9.06 -18.41
N SER A 122 8.03 8.38 -17.73
CA SER A 122 7.91 8.40 -16.26
C SER A 122 8.49 7.19 -15.51
N VAL A 123 9.07 6.22 -16.21
CA VAL A 123 9.54 4.94 -15.62
C VAL A 123 11.07 4.93 -15.48
N SER A 124 11.58 4.80 -14.26
CA SER A 124 12.95 4.32 -14.02
C SER A 124 12.92 2.82 -13.72
N THR A 125 13.80 2.05 -14.37
CA THR A 125 13.99 0.60 -14.12
C THR A 125 15.02 0.32 -13.04
N ASP A 126 15.43 1.32 -12.26
CA ASP A 126 16.36 1.11 -11.15
C ASP A 126 15.74 0.11 -10.17
N ALA A 127 16.30 -1.10 -10.14
CA ALA A 127 15.89 -2.14 -9.21
C ALA A 127 16.18 -1.67 -7.78
N LEU A 128 15.19 -1.02 -7.15
CA LEU A 128 15.18 -0.83 -5.71
C LEU A 128 15.36 -2.22 -5.10
N SER A 129 16.44 -2.38 -4.32
CA SER A 129 16.80 -3.65 -3.69
C SER A 129 15.54 -4.33 -3.13
N ASN A 130 15.37 -5.63 -3.37
CA ASN A 130 14.21 -6.47 -2.99
C ASN A 130 13.88 -6.50 -1.48
N THR A 131 14.49 -5.63 -0.69
CA THR A 131 14.28 -5.47 0.74
C THR A 131 13.43 -4.22 0.96
N PHE A 132 12.12 -4.41 1.10
CA PHE A 132 11.28 -3.35 1.67
C PHE A 132 11.83 -2.97 3.05
N PRO A 133 11.89 -1.67 3.39
CA PRO A 133 12.39 -1.23 4.67
C PRO A 133 11.64 -1.93 5.82
N ASN A 134 12.38 -2.69 6.63
CA ASN A 134 11.90 -3.44 7.80
C ASN A 134 12.07 -2.63 9.11
N ASN A 135 12.14 -1.31 9.00
CA ASN A 135 12.50 -0.40 10.08
C ASN A 135 11.24 0.07 10.81
N THR A 136 10.73 -0.81 11.68
CA THR A 136 10.13 -0.36 12.95
C THR A 136 10.33 -1.47 13.98
N GLN A 137 11.46 -1.42 14.70
CA GLN A 137 11.56 -2.02 16.04
C GLN A 137 10.93 -1.07 17.06
#